data_AF-A0A7L8RRB8-F1
#
_entry.id   AF-A0A7L8RRB8-F1
#
_cell.length_a   1.000
_cell.length_b   1.000
_cell.length_c   1.000
_cell.angle_alpha   90.00
_cell.angle_beta   90.00
_cell.angle_gamma   90.00
#
_symmetry.space_group_name_H-M   'P 1'
#
loop_
_entity.id
_entity.type
_entity.pdbx_description
1 polymer ?
#
loop_
_entity_poly.entity_id
_entity_poly.type
_entity_poly.pdbx_seq_one_letter_code
_entity_poly.pdbx_strand_id
1 'polypeptide(L)'
;MEQAVYLITLVGTALVVAAAFSSLIAFRFGAPLLLLFLGIGLASGVDGLGIVFDNAHIAYFVGAIALAVILFDSGFGTPVGVLRQAGMPALTLATIGVGITTVVFGIAAYYLTGFTWLESFLLGAAVASTDAAAVFFLLRAGNINLRERVRSTLEIESGTNDPIAIFLTITLVEIIALGAKPDTDLLLVDLVVGFFVQMILGAAIGLLGGFLIVKLVERLNLDRGLLPIFVLTLSLLVFAAAGAVGGSGFLAVYLAGLVAGNSDIRAVSTLKRFQDGMSWLAQIIMFLVLGLFATPSQFPEILVAALVLGLFLMFVARPVAVWLCLIPFNIPRQETAFISWVGLRGAVSILLAITPVLGGLENGRDIFNIAFIIVLTSLVIQGWTVGPLARRLGLIVPQRFGPLDKVELELPGSAHHELLAYRVVPGSPVAKGQRIPRWARPSLVVRDGRSMRFQDMGRLQAGDNVYIFVPDRYPRLLDRLFASRAEVDAEDEDFFGAFTVDQTHLAGELEAAYGATVKEEERKLTIAELIKLRLRGHVEYADRVSLGLIDLIVRDVDEKGRIVSVGLSIEPAPPPPPVPVFLSGGEISDRIRRFFAKRPEKQAKTEASTTSEGLSEDA
;
A
#
# COMPACT_ATOMS: atom_id res chain seq x y z
N MET A 1 6.58 0.47 45.22
CA MET A 1 6.22 -0.33 44.02
C MET A 1 4.74 -0.17 43.67
N GLU A 2 3.80 -0.45 44.57
CA GLU A 2 2.35 -0.36 44.25
C GLU A 2 1.90 1.02 43.77
N GLN A 3 2.29 2.11 44.45
CA GLN A 3 1.96 3.48 44.02
C GLN A 3 2.56 3.87 42.66
N ALA A 4 3.73 3.32 42.31
CA ALA A 4 4.35 3.56 41.01
C ALA A 4 3.56 2.89 39.89
N VAL A 5 2.99 1.70 40.13
CA VAL A 5 2.11 1.02 39.17
C VAL A 5 0.87 1.86 38.88
N TYR A 6 0.22 2.40 39.91
CA TYR A 6 -0.95 3.26 39.71
C TYR A 6 -0.60 4.56 38.96
N LEU A 7 0.54 5.20 39.29
CA LEU A 7 0.96 6.42 38.62
C LEU A 7 1.33 6.17 37.14
N ILE A 8 2.09 5.12 36.85
CA ILE A 8 2.46 4.73 35.48
C ILE A 8 1.20 4.37 34.68
N THR A 9 0.27 3.63 35.29
CA THR A 9 -1.01 3.27 34.64
C THR A 9 -1.85 4.51 34.39
N LEU A 10 -1.96 5.42 35.35
CA LEU A 10 -2.71 6.67 35.22
C LEU A 10 -2.14 7.53 34.10
N VAL A 11 -0.81 7.73 34.07
CA VAL A 11 -0.14 8.51 33.03
C VAL A 11 -0.30 7.83 31.68
N GLY A 12 -0.01 6.53 31.58
CA GLY A 12 -0.13 5.78 30.33
C GLY A 12 -1.55 5.79 29.77
N THR A 13 -2.56 5.55 30.60
CA THR A 13 -3.97 5.59 30.17
C THR A 13 -4.43 7.00 29.85
N ALA A 14 -4.02 8.02 30.60
CA ALA A 14 -4.32 9.41 30.29
C ALA A 14 -3.74 9.83 28.92
N LEU A 15 -2.53 9.38 28.59
CA LEU A 15 -1.91 9.63 27.27
C LEU A 15 -2.67 8.94 26.14
N VAL A 16 -3.07 7.68 26.32
CA VAL A 16 -3.90 6.96 25.33
C VAL A 16 -5.26 7.63 25.15
N VAL A 17 -5.89 8.06 26.24
CA VAL A 17 -7.16 8.80 26.20
C VAL A 17 -6.99 10.14 25.49
N ALA A 18 -5.93 10.90 25.79
CA ALA A 18 -5.63 12.15 25.12
C ALA A 18 -5.39 11.95 23.61
N ALA A 19 -4.63 10.91 23.23
CA ALA A 19 -4.43 10.52 21.84
C ALA A 19 -5.76 10.18 21.15
N ALA A 20 -6.60 9.37 21.79
CA ALA A 20 -7.90 8.99 21.27
C ALA A 20 -8.84 10.20 21.09
N PHE A 21 -8.94 11.10 22.05
CA PHE A 21 -9.76 12.32 21.90
C PHE A 21 -9.21 13.27 20.85
N SER A 22 -7.89 13.42 20.80
CA SER A 22 -7.24 14.27 19.82
C SER A 22 -7.46 13.75 18.39
N SER A 23 -7.75 12.45 18.23
CA SER A 23 -8.11 11.90 16.93
C SER A 23 -9.38 12.51 16.34
N LEU A 24 -10.37 12.83 17.18
CA LEU A 24 -11.62 13.47 16.78
C LEU A 24 -11.40 14.89 16.25
N ILE A 25 -10.34 15.56 16.74
CA ILE A 25 -9.95 16.91 16.35
C ILE A 25 -9.08 16.86 15.08
N ALA A 26 -8.20 15.87 14.96
CA ALA A 26 -7.28 15.72 13.82
C ALA A 26 -7.99 15.63 12.47
N PHE A 27 -9.18 15.00 12.42
CA PHE A 27 -10.00 14.94 11.21
C PHE A 27 -10.41 16.33 10.68
N ARG A 28 -10.41 17.38 11.51
CA ARG A 28 -10.72 18.75 11.09
C ARG A 28 -9.54 19.46 10.42
N PHE A 29 -8.31 19.12 10.80
CA PHE A 29 -7.09 19.81 10.35
C PHE A 29 -6.34 19.06 9.24
N GLY A 30 -6.80 17.85 8.86
CA GLY A 30 -6.15 17.02 7.85
C GLY A 30 -4.74 16.56 8.24
N ALA A 31 -4.41 16.63 9.54
CA ALA A 31 -3.10 16.24 10.06
C ALA A 31 -2.98 14.72 10.18
N PRO A 32 -1.80 14.13 9.89
CA PRO A 32 -1.55 12.72 10.11
C PRO A 32 -1.74 12.37 11.59
N LEU A 33 -2.70 11.51 11.88
CA LEU A 33 -3.01 11.06 13.24
C LEU A 33 -1.82 10.46 13.97
N LEU A 34 -0.92 9.80 13.24
CA LEU A 34 0.32 9.25 13.80
C LEU A 34 1.29 10.35 14.28
N LEU A 35 1.37 11.47 13.56
CA LEU A 35 2.17 12.63 13.95
C LEU A 35 1.69 13.20 15.29
N LEU A 36 0.38 13.19 15.50
CA LEU A 36 -0.22 13.65 16.74
C LEU A 36 0.13 12.73 17.92
N PHE A 37 0.06 11.41 17.76
CA PHE A 37 0.46 10.47 18.82
C PHE A 37 1.95 10.61 19.16
N LEU A 38 2.80 10.72 18.12
CA LEU A 38 4.22 10.96 18.28
C LEU A 38 4.50 12.28 19.01
N GLY A 39 3.79 13.35 18.63
CA GLY A 39 3.89 14.67 19.25
C GLY A 39 3.41 14.69 20.71
N ILE A 40 2.33 13.98 21.03
CA ILE A 40 1.87 13.82 22.43
C ILE A 40 2.94 13.08 23.24
N GLY A 41 3.53 12.01 22.70
CA GLY A 41 4.62 11.28 23.35
C GLY A 41 5.82 12.20 23.62
N LEU A 42 6.26 12.95 22.60
CA LEU A 42 7.36 13.89 22.67
C LEU A 42 7.12 15.01 23.70
N ALA A 43 5.94 15.61 23.68
CA ALA A 43 5.53 16.66 24.61
C ALA A 43 5.37 16.15 26.04
N SER A 44 5.15 14.85 26.22
CA SER A 44 5.04 14.22 27.53
C SER A 44 6.39 13.80 28.10
N GLY A 45 7.40 13.62 27.24
CA GLY A 45 8.74 13.14 27.60
C GLY A 45 9.57 14.11 28.45
N VAL A 46 10.87 13.79 28.54
CA VAL A 46 11.85 14.45 29.42
C VAL A 46 11.88 15.97 29.29
N ASP A 47 11.76 16.49 28.07
CA ASP A 47 11.89 17.92 27.76
C ASP A 47 10.53 18.65 27.67
N GLY A 48 9.43 17.96 27.95
CA GLY A 48 8.08 18.51 27.92
C GLY A 48 7.43 18.53 29.31
N LEU A 49 6.58 17.54 29.61
CA LEU A 49 5.99 17.36 30.95
C LEU A 49 6.97 16.77 31.97
N GLY A 50 8.18 16.39 31.55
CA GLY A 50 9.24 15.91 32.43
C GLY A 50 9.18 14.41 32.75
N ILE A 51 8.46 13.61 31.98
CA ILE A 51 8.42 12.15 32.19
C ILE A 51 9.73 11.55 31.68
N VAL A 52 10.55 11.06 32.61
CA VAL A 52 11.81 10.39 32.28
C VAL A 52 11.56 8.96 31.84
N PHE A 53 11.70 8.70 30.54
CA PHE A 53 11.58 7.37 29.94
C PHE A 53 12.81 7.05 29.10
N ASP A 54 13.87 6.60 29.76
CA ASP A 54 15.13 6.21 29.11
C ASP A 54 15.38 4.72 29.25
N ASN A 55 14.46 3.91 28.71
CA ASN A 55 14.59 2.45 28.71
C ASN A 55 14.36 1.88 27.32
N ALA A 56 15.46 1.73 26.57
CA ALA A 56 15.46 1.19 25.21
C ALA A 56 14.87 -0.24 25.16
N HIS A 57 15.11 -1.08 26.16
CA HIS A 57 14.60 -2.45 26.20
C HIS A 57 13.08 -2.49 26.29
N ILE A 58 12.48 -1.69 27.17
CA ILE A 58 11.02 -1.60 27.31
C ILE A 58 10.41 -0.97 26.05
N ALA A 59 11.01 0.10 25.53
CA ALA A 59 10.55 0.75 24.30
C ALA A 59 10.55 -0.23 23.12
N TYR A 60 11.63 -0.97 22.93
CA TYR A 60 11.74 -1.99 21.89
C TYR A 60 10.79 -3.16 22.11
N PHE A 61 10.66 -3.66 23.34
CA PHE A 61 9.74 -4.76 23.66
C PHE A 61 8.28 -4.40 23.38
N VAL A 62 7.83 -3.25 23.85
CA VAL A 62 6.46 -2.77 23.61
C VAL A 62 6.23 -2.51 22.11
N GLY A 63 7.19 -1.88 21.45
CA GLY A 63 7.13 -1.63 20.01
C GLY A 63 7.14 -2.92 19.18
N ALA A 64 7.92 -3.93 19.54
CA ALA A 64 7.98 -5.21 18.84
C ALA A 64 6.66 -5.99 18.95
N ILE A 65 6.03 -6.00 20.13
CA ILE A 65 4.70 -6.60 20.31
C ILE A 65 3.66 -5.83 19.50
N ALA A 66 3.65 -4.50 19.58
CA ALA A 66 2.73 -3.68 18.82
C ALA A 66 2.89 -3.90 17.31
N LEU A 67 4.13 -3.94 16.82
CA LEU A 67 4.43 -4.22 15.42
C LEU A 67 3.99 -5.63 15.01
N ALA A 68 4.15 -6.63 15.86
CA ALA A 68 3.66 -7.99 15.56
C ALA A 68 2.13 -8.02 15.37
N VAL A 69 1.38 -7.25 16.19
CA VAL A 69 -0.08 -7.09 16.02
C VAL A 69 -0.41 -6.38 14.71
N ILE A 70 0.29 -5.29 14.39
CA ILE A 70 0.06 -4.50 13.17
C ILE A 70 0.38 -5.31 11.91
N LEU A 71 1.47 -6.08 11.91
CA LEU A 71 1.86 -6.93 10.77
C LEU A 71 0.92 -8.11 10.59
N PHE A 72 0.40 -8.69 11.67
CA PHE A 72 -0.62 -9.73 11.58
C PHE A 72 -1.89 -9.21 10.91
N ASP A 73 -2.38 -8.05 11.35
CA ASP A 73 -3.55 -7.35 10.79
C ASP A 73 -3.33 -7.01 9.31
N SER A 74 -2.14 -6.49 8.97
CA SER A 74 -1.75 -6.18 7.59
C SER A 74 -1.76 -7.42 6.69
N GLY A 75 -1.20 -8.54 7.18
CA GLY A 75 -1.27 -9.83 6.48
C GLY A 75 -2.71 -10.31 6.32
N PHE A 76 -3.51 -10.22 7.39
CA PHE A 76 -4.91 -10.65 7.41
C PHE A 76 -5.81 -9.86 6.44
N GLY A 77 -5.50 -8.58 6.21
CA GLY A 77 -6.21 -7.73 5.25
C GLY A 77 -5.82 -7.96 3.78
N THR A 78 -4.67 -8.58 3.51
CA THR A 78 -4.08 -8.67 2.15
C THR A 78 -4.69 -9.81 1.33
N PRO A 79 -5.37 -9.56 0.19
CA PRO A 79 -5.94 -10.62 -0.63
C PRO A 79 -4.86 -11.39 -1.43
N VAL A 80 -4.91 -12.73 -1.46
CA VAL A 80 -3.95 -13.54 -2.24
C VAL A 80 -4.05 -13.30 -3.75
N GLY A 81 -5.24 -12.94 -4.25
CA GLY A 81 -5.43 -12.58 -5.67
C GLY A 81 -4.62 -11.35 -6.08
N VAL A 82 -4.48 -10.39 -5.15
CA VAL A 82 -3.69 -9.17 -5.32
C VAL A 82 -2.18 -9.48 -5.31
N LEU A 83 -1.74 -10.37 -4.41
CA LEU A 83 -0.34 -10.83 -4.34
C LEU A 83 0.14 -11.44 -5.66
N ARG A 84 -0.72 -12.16 -6.39
CA ARG A 84 -0.36 -12.73 -7.69
C ARG A 84 -0.15 -11.69 -8.80
N GLN A 85 -0.84 -10.56 -8.74
CA GLN A 85 -0.79 -9.52 -9.78
C GLN A 85 0.35 -8.52 -9.54
N ALA A 86 0.58 -8.13 -8.28
CA ALA A 86 1.53 -7.08 -7.92
C ALA A 86 2.77 -7.58 -7.14
N GLY A 87 2.87 -8.88 -6.85
CA GLY A 87 3.89 -9.43 -5.96
C GLY A 87 5.34 -9.31 -6.47
N MET A 88 5.60 -9.50 -7.76
CA MET A 88 6.97 -9.44 -8.30
C MET A 88 7.58 -8.03 -8.25
N PRO A 89 6.89 -6.97 -8.71
CA PRO A 89 7.36 -5.59 -8.50
C PRO A 89 7.56 -5.25 -7.02
N ALA A 90 6.58 -5.60 -6.17
CA ALA A 90 6.63 -5.29 -4.74
C ALA A 90 7.77 -6.01 -4.00
N LEU A 91 8.02 -7.28 -4.32
CA LEU A 91 9.12 -8.06 -3.73
C LEU A 91 10.49 -7.51 -4.15
N THR A 92 10.61 -7.04 -5.40
CA THR A 92 11.85 -6.41 -5.91
C THR A 92 12.12 -5.09 -5.17
N LEU A 93 11.08 -4.29 -4.93
CA LEU A 93 11.18 -3.06 -4.13
C LEU A 93 11.54 -3.37 -2.67
N ALA A 94 10.90 -4.38 -2.08
CA ALA A 94 11.13 -4.77 -0.69
C ALA A 94 12.54 -5.34 -0.43
N THR A 95 13.17 -5.97 -1.43
CA THR A 95 14.51 -6.57 -1.32
C THR A 95 15.59 -5.63 -1.86
N ILE A 96 15.67 -5.52 -3.18
CA ILE A 96 16.70 -4.74 -3.87
C ILE A 96 16.51 -3.25 -3.58
N GLY A 97 15.26 -2.77 -3.52
CA GLY A 97 14.97 -1.37 -3.21
C GLY A 97 15.43 -0.97 -1.81
N VAL A 98 15.25 -1.83 -0.80
CA VAL A 98 15.79 -1.60 0.56
C VAL A 98 17.31 -1.56 0.56
N GLY A 99 17.97 -2.49 -0.14
CA GLY A 99 19.43 -2.49 -0.28
C GLY A 99 19.97 -1.23 -0.96
N ILE A 100 19.39 -0.83 -2.10
CA ILE A 100 19.77 0.39 -2.81
C ILE A 100 19.51 1.62 -1.93
N THR A 101 18.36 1.69 -1.26
CA THR A 101 18.04 2.81 -0.36
C THR A 101 19.08 2.91 0.75
N THR A 102 19.44 1.77 1.36
CA THR A 102 20.44 1.71 2.44
C THR A 102 21.80 2.22 1.99
N VAL A 103 22.28 1.77 0.82
CA VAL A 103 23.57 2.18 0.28
C VAL A 103 23.57 3.66 -0.12
N VAL A 104 22.60 4.09 -0.93
CA VAL A 104 22.53 5.47 -1.44
C VAL A 104 22.33 6.46 -0.30
N PHE A 105 21.44 6.15 0.64
CA PHE A 105 21.24 6.99 1.82
C PHE A 105 22.46 6.95 2.76
N GLY A 106 23.04 5.78 3.00
CA GLY A 106 24.21 5.64 3.87
C GLY A 106 25.43 6.39 3.36
N ILE A 107 25.64 6.46 2.04
CA ILE A 107 26.69 7.31 1.45
C ILE A 107 26.44 8.79 1.81
N ALA A 108 25.21 9.27 1.69
CA ALA A 108 24.88 10.64 2.07
C ALA A 108 25.05 10.87 3.57
N ALA A 109 24.59 9.93 4.41
CA ALA A 109 24.75 10.00 5.87
C ALA A 109 26.22 10.12 6.27
N TYR A 110 27.11 9.31 5.68
CA TYR A 110 28.55 9.36 5.94
C TYR A 110 29.14 10.77 5.77
N TYR A 111 28.82 11.43 4.65
CA TYR A 111 29.33 12.77 4.37
C TYR A 111 28.67 13.88 5.19
N LEU A 112 27.45 13.67 5.69
CA LEU A 112 26.70 14.70 6.42
C LEU A 112 26.86 14.63 7.94
N THR A 113 27.03 13.43 8.52
CA THR A 113 27.05 13.25 9.98
C THR A 113 28.45 12.94 10.52
N GLY A 114 29.39 12.55 9.66
CA GLY A 114 30.74 12.13 10.09
C GLY A 114 30.78 10.77 10.76
N PHE A 115 29.69 10.01 10.72
CA PHE A 115 29.64 8.62 11.19
C PHE A 115 30.56 7.72 10.39
N THR A 116 30.91 6.56 10.94
CA THR A 116 31.59 5.52 10.18
C THR A 116 30.70 4.98 9.04
N TRP A 117 31.30 4.30 8.06
CA TRP A 117 30.55 3.69 6.96
C TRP A 117 29.47 2.72 7.46
N LEU A 118 29.79 1.90 8.45
CA LEU A 118 28.85 0.91 9.00
C LEU A 118 27.69 1.60 9.75
N GLU A 119 27.96 2.62 10.56
CA GLU A 119 26.92 3.40 11.24
C GLU A 119 26.02 4.16 10.25
N SER A 120 26.61 4.64 9.15
CA SER A 120 25.86 5.34 8.10
C SER A 120 24.94 4.40 7.32
N PHE A 121 25.42 3.19 6.99
CA PHE A 121 24.58 2.15 6.41
C PHE A 121 23.54 1.63 7.41
N LEU A 122 23.86 1.57 8.70
CA LEU A 122 22.94 1.20 9.76
C LEU A 122 21.77 2.19 9.85
N LEU A 123 22.06 3.49 9.85
CA LEU A 123 21.04 4.53 9.78
C LEU A 123 20.20 4.38 8.49
N GLY A 124 20.84 4.12 7.35
CA GLY A 124 20.16 3.85 6.08
C GLY A 124 19.23 2.64 6.12
N ALA A 125 19.66 1.54 6.73
CA ALA A 125 18.87 0.32 6.90
C ALA A 125 17.64 0.57 7.79
N ALA A 126 17.83 1.27 8.91
CA ALA A 126 16.76 1.60 9.84
C ALA A 126 15.67 2.45 9.18
N VAL A 127 16.06 3.44 8.35
CA VAL A 127 15.10 4.31 7.64
C VAL A 127 14.69 3.77 6.27
N ALA A 128 15.10 2.56 5.86
CA ALA A 128 14.75 1.99 4.56
C ALA A 128 13.36 1.35 4.51
N SER A 129 12.79 0.94 5.66
CA SER A 129 11.41 0.46 5.78
C SER A 129 10.39 1.59 5.55
N THR A 130 9.22 1.24 4.99
CA THR A 130 8.11 2.18 4.73
C THR A 130 6.83 1.68 5.35
N ASP A 131 5.95 2.60 5.76
CA ASP A 131 4.70 2.30 6.44
C ASP A 131 3.51 2.64 5.54
N ALA A 132 2.95 1.63 4.89
CA ALA A 132 1.77 1.79 4.06
C ALA A 132 0.48 1.90 4.87
N ALA A 133 0.44 1.39 6.11
CA ALA A 133 -0.73 1.57 6.98
C ALA A 133 -0.97 3.06 7.26
N ALA A 134 0.09 3.82 7.53
CA ALA A 134 0.05 5.28 7.65
C ALA A 134 -0.49 5.97 6.38
N VAL A 135 -0.03 5.53 5.20
CA VAL A 135 -0.45 6.06 3.90
C VAL A 135 -1.94 5.81 3.67
N PHE A 136 -2.39 4.56 3.81
CA PHE A 136 -3.79 4.20 3.53
C PHE A 136 -4.74 4.81 4.55
N PHE A 137 -4.29 4.98 5.78
CA PHE A 137 -5.02 5.74 6.77
C PHE A 137 -5.31 7.18 6.28
N LEU A 138 -4.27 7.89 5.81
CA LEU A 138 -4.41 9.25 5.28
C LEU A 138 -5.31 9.32 4.03
N LEU A 139 -5.14 8.36 3.11
CA LEU A 139 -5.95 8.30 1.89
C LEU A 139 -7.42 8.01 2.21
N ARG A 140 -7.70 7.09 3.14
CA ARG A 140 -9.06 6.76 3.59
C ARG A 140 -9.73 7.94 4.29
N ALA A 141 -8.99 8.66 5.14
CA ALA A 141 -9.48 9.88 5.78
C ALA A 141 -9.82 10.98 4.75
N GLY A 142 -9.08 11.05 3.65
CA GLY A 142 -9.35 11.96 2.52
C GLY A 142 -10.39 11.46 1.51
N ASN A 143 -11.01 10.29 1.75
CA ASN A 143 -11.91 9.60 0.80
C ASN A 143 -11.28 9.39 -0.59
N ILE A 144 -9.97 9.14 -0.65
CA ILE A 144 -9.20 8.92 -1.87
C ILE A 144 -9.00 7.42 -2.08
N ASN A 145 -9.54 6.91 -3.18
CA ASN A 145 -9.27 5.55 -3.64
C ASN A 145 -8.22 5.57 -4.76
N LEU A 146 -7.16 4.80 -4.59
CA LEU A 146 -6.12 4.63 -5.61
C LEU A 146 -6.46 3.50 -6.58
N ARG A 147 -5.79 3.52 -7.73
CA ARG A 147 -5.69 2.35 -8.61
C ARG A 147 -5.29 1.11 -7.84
N GLU A 148 -5.95 -0.01 -8.14
CA GLU A 148 -5.76 -1.27 -7.41
C GLU A 148 -4.31 -1.74 -7.48
N ARG A 149 -3.63 -1.66 -8.63
CA ARG A 149 -2.21 -2.04 -8.72
C ARG A 149 -1.30 -1.19 -7.85
N VAL A 150 -1.46 0.14 -7.89
CA VAL A 150 -0.63 1.05 -7.09
C VAL A 150 -0.84 0.77 -5.61
N ARG A 151 -2.10 0.64 -5.18
CA ARG A 151 -2.47 0.27 -3.82
C ARG A 151 -1.83 -1.06 -3.42
N SER A 152 -2.03 -2.08 -4.24
CA SER A 152 -1.52 -3.43 -4.02
C SER A 152 -0.01 -3.49 -3.91
N THR A 153 0.70 -2.80 -4.81
CA THR A 153 2.16 -2.73 -4.79
C THR A 153 2.65 -2.09 -3.50
N LEU A 154 2.02 -1.00 -3.05
CA LEU A 154 2.38 -0.33 -1.80
C LEU A 154 2.08 -1.18 -0.54
N GLU A 155 0.93 -1.87 -0.50
CA GLU A 155 0.56 -2.79 0.60
C GLU A 155 1.60 -3.93 0.73
N ILE A 156 1.88 -4.61 -0.37
CA ILE A 156 2.82 -5.74 -0.39
C ILE A 156 4.26 -5.26 -0.12
N GLU A 157 4.66 -4.13 -0.69
CA GLU A 157 6.00 -3.58 -0.49
C GLU A 157 6.24 -3.29 0.99
N SER A 158 5.34 -2.55 1.65
CA SER A 158 5.48 -2.19 3.07
C SER A 158 5.48 -3.42 3.97
N GLY A 159 4.55 -4.37 3.77
CA GLY A 159 4.53 -5.59 4.58
C GLY A 159 5.77 -6.49 4.40
N THR A 160 6.41 -6.45 3.23
CA THR A 160 7.56 -7.32 2.91
C THR A 160 8.91 -6.65 3.19
N ASN A 161 8.99 -5.32 3.13
CA ASN A 161 10.26 -4.61 3.33
C ASN A 161 10.69 -4.56 4.79
N ASP A 162 9.74 -4.62 5.72
CA ASP A 162 9.99 -4.59 7.17
C ASP A 162 10.95 -5.71 7.61
N PRO A 163 10.68 -7.01 7.37
CA PRO A 163 11.63 -8.08 7.72
C PRO A 163 13.05 -7.87 7.17
N ILE A 164 13.17 -7.31 5.97
CA ILE A 164 14.46 -7.13 5.29
C ILE A 164 15.23 -5.96 5.91
N ALA A 165 14.55 -4.85 6.20
CA ALA A 165 15.12 -3.72 6.92
C ALA A 165 15.53 -4.11 8.35
N ILE A 166 14.69 -4.90 9.03
CA ILE A 166 14.96 -5.41 10.39
C ILE A 166 16.21 -6.27 10.40
N PHE A 167 16.29 -7.25 9.48
CA PHE A 167 17.47 -8.08 9.33
C PHE A 167 18.73 -7.23 9.13
N LEU A 168 18.72 -6.36 8.11
CA LEU A 168 19.89 -5.56 7.76
C LEU A 168 20.35 -4.66 8.92
N THR A 169 19.40 -4.07 9.66
CA THR A 169 19.68 -3.22 10.82
C THR A 169 20.33 -4.03 11.95
N ILE A 170 19.71 -5.14 12.38
CA ILE A 170 20.23 -5.97 13.49
C ILE A 170 21.62 -6.48 13.14
N THR A 171 21.80 -6.97 11.92
CA THR A 171 23.08 -7.46 11.42
C THR A 171 24.16 -6.38 11.45
N LEU A 172 23.86 -5.15 11.04
CA LEU A 172 24.84 -4.06 11.10
C LEU A 172 25.18 -3.66 12.54
N VAL A 173 24.20 -3.69 13.45
CA VAL A 173 24.44 -3.48 14.89
C VAL A 173 25.38 -4.55 15.44
N GLU A 174 25.15 -5.83 15.13
CA GLU A 174 25.99 -6.93 15.59
C GLU A 174 27.44 -6.80 15.07
N ILE A 175 27.62 -6.47 13.78
CA ILE A 175 28.96 -6.27 13.19
C ILE A 175 29.70 -5.13 13.90
N ILE A 176 29.03 -4.01 14.18
CA ILE A 176 29.63 -2.86 14.85
C ILE A 176 29.97 -3.21 16.31
N ALA A 177 29.06 -3.86 17.03
CA ALA A 177 29.24 -4.25 18.43
C ALA A 177 30.39 -5.24 18.63
N LEU A 178 30.65 -6.11 17.66
CA LEU A 178 31.78 -7.07 17.70
C LEU A 178 33.15 -6.42 17.42
N GLY A 179 33.22 -5.11 17.13
CA GLY A 179 34.48 -4.38 17.04
C GLY A 179 35.37 -4.76 15.85
N ALA A 180 34.74 -4.96 14.68
CA ALA A 180 35.33 -5.12 13.35
C ALA A 180 36.83 -5.51 13.31
N LYS A 181 37.11 -6.81 13.48
CA LYS A 181 38.26 -7.46 12.83
C LYS A 181 37.76 -8.62 11.97
N PRO A 182 37.52 -8.42 10.66
CA PRO A 182 37.12 -9.52 9.80
C PRO A 182 38.18 -9.89 8.76
N ASP A 183 38.44 -11.18 8.65
CA ASP A 183 38.55 -11.78 7.32
C ASP A 183 37.21 -11.54 6.62
N THR A 184 37.17 -10.54 5.74
CA THR A 184 35.95 -9.90 5.22
C THR A 184 35.08 -10.87 4.40
N ASP A 185 35.69 -11.93 3.85
CA ASP A 185 35.00 -12.91 3.02
C ASP A 185 34.16 -13.91 3.84
N LEU A 186 34.59 -14.29 5.05
CA LEU A 186 33.85 -15.25 5.89
C LEU A 186 32.58 -14.62 6.50
N LEU A 187 32.68 -13.36 6.96
CA LEU A 187 31.52 -12.66 7.53
C LEU A 187 30.42 -12.40 6.51
N LEU A 188 30.76 -12.07 5.25
CA LEU A 188 29.77 -11.81 4.21
C LEU A 188 28.98 -13.07 3.84
N VAL A 189 29.65 -14.22 3.78
CA VAL A 189 29.01 -15.51 3.50
C VAL A 189 28.06 -15.90 4.64
N ASP A 190 28.53 -15.80 5.89
CA ASP A 190 27.71 -16.12 7.07
C ASP A 190 26.51 -15.18 7.20
N LEU A 191 26.66 -13.90 6.83
CA LEU A 191 25.55 -12.93 6.77
C LEU A 191 24.47 -13.35 5.79
N VAL A 192 24.88 -13.66 4.56
CA VAL A 192 23.95 -13.98 3.47
C VAL A 192 23.25 -15.31 3.78
N VAL A 193 24.00 -16.30 4.27
CA VAL A 193 23.41 -17.58 4.71
C VAL A 193 22.47 -17.36 5.89
N GLY A 194 22.87 -16.57 6.89
CA GLY A 194 22.04 -16.19 8.03
C GLY A 194 20.74 -15.53 7.61
N PHE A 195 20.77 -14.60 6.66
CA PHE A 195 19.58 -13.97 6.07
C PHE A 195 18.61 -15.01 5.52
N PHE A 196 19.09 -15.89 4.63
CA PHE A 196 18.23 -16.88 4.00
C PHE A 196 17.67 -17.85 5.04
N VAL A 197 18.46 -18.25 6.04
CA VAL A 197 17.98 -19.10 7.14
C VAL A 197 16.88 -18.38 7.93
N GLN A 198 17.08 -17.13 8.36
CA GLN A 198 16.09 -16.38 9.11
C GLN A 198 14.78 -16.20 8.33
N MET A 199 14.88 -15.88 7.03
CA MET A 199 13.73 -15.66 6.16
C MET A 199 13.00 -16.97 5.84
N ILE A 200 13.72 -18.04 5.49
CA ILE A 200 13.12 -19.36 5.20
C ILE A 200 12.44 -19.92 6.45
N LEU A 201 13.11 -19.86 7.60
CA LEU A 201 12.57 -20.37 8.85
C LEU A 201 11.35 -19.54 9.31
N GLY A 202 11.45 -18.20 9.23
CA GLY A 202 10.32 -17.31 9.50
C GLY A 202 9.14 -17.60 8.57
N ALA A 203 9.39 -17.78 7.26
CA ALA A 203 8.36 -18.12 6.30
C ALA A 203 7.73 -19.50 6.55
N ALA A 204 8.54 -20.52 6.83
CA ALA A 204 8.06 -21.86 7.13
C ALA A 204 7.18 -21.87 8.39
N ILE A 205 7.63 -21.25 9.48
CA ILE A 205 6.89 -21.15 10.73
C ILE A 205 5.63 -20.29 10.56
N GLY A 206 5.71 -19.19 9.80
CA GLY A 206 4.54 -18.34 9.52
C GLY A 206 3.45 -19.04 8.73
N LEU A 207 3.82 -19.72 7.63
CA LEU A 207 2.87 -20.47 6.81
C LEU A 207 2.25 -21.64 7.58
N LEU A 208 3.08 -22.40 8.32
CA LEU A 208 2.61 -23.49 9.17
C LEU A 208 1.73 -22.98 10.31
N GLY A 209 2.12 -21.87 10.93
CA GLY A 209 1.40 -21.21 12.02
C GLY A 209 0.04 -20.70 11.57
N GLY A 210 -0.03 -20.01 10.44
CA GLY A 210 -1.29 -19.57 9.84
C GLY A 210 -2.21 -20.73 9.52
N PHE A 211 -1.70 -21.80 8.91
CA PHE A 211 -2.48 -23.02 8.67
C PHE A 211 -2.99 -23.65 9.97
N LEU A 212 -2.16 -23.69 11.01
CA LEU A 212 -2.54 -24.23 12.31
C LEU A 212 -3.60 -23.36 13.01
N ILE A 213 -3.50 -22.03 12.92
CA ILE A 213 -4.51 -21.08 13.42
C ILE A 213 -5.87 -21.41 12.80
N VAL A 214 -5.94 -21.51 11.47
CA VAL A 214 -7.18 -21.82 10.74
C VAL A 214 -7.75 -23.15 11.22
N LYS A 215 -6.94 -24.21 11.24
CA LYS A 215 -7.36 -25.55 11.63
C LYS A 215 -7.82 -25.64 13.09
N LEU A 216 -7.17 -24.91 14.00
CA LEU A 216 -7.56 -24.84 15.41
C LEU A 216 -8.89 -24.11 15.56
N VAL A 217 -9.07 -22.98 14.87
CA VAL A 217 -10.32 -22.22 14.88
C VAL A 217 -11.49 -23.03 14.30
N GLU A 218 -11.27 -23.81 13.24
CA GLU A 218 -12.30 -24.68 12.66
C GLU A 218 -12.68 -25.84 13.60
N ARG A 219 -11.70 -26.40 14.32
CA ARG A 219 -11.91 -27.54 15.22
C ARG A 219 -12.48 -27.14 16.58
N LEU A 220 -12.09 -25.98 17.09
CA LEU A 220 -12.50 -25.50 18.40
C LEU A 220 -13.76 -24.66 18.22
N ASN A 221 -14.88 -25.13 18.77
CA ASN A 221 -16.12 -24.36 18.80
C ASN A 221 -16.04 -23.28 19.88
N LEU A 222 -15.21 -22.27 19.65
CA LEU A 222 -14.97 -21.16 20.57
C LEU A 222 -16.13 -20.18 20.56
N ASP A 223 -16.40 -19.57 21.72
CA ASP A 223 -17.37 -18.49 21.83
C ASP A 223 -16.95 -17.29 20.97
N ARG A 224 -17.96 -16.58 20.42
CA ARG A 224 -17.76 -15.43 19.51
C ARG A 224 -16.87 -14.32 20.08
N GLY A 225 -16.87 -14.14 21.41
CA GLY A 225 -16.01 -13.15 22.08
C GLY A 225 -14.57 -13.64 22.32
N LEU A 226 -14.35 -14.94 22.46
CA LEU A 226 -13.04 -15.53 22.73
C LEU A 226 -12.24 -15.76 21.44
N LEU A 227 -12.94 -16.02 20.32
CA LEU A 227 -12.32 -16.32 19.03
C LEU A 227 -11.32 -15.24 18.57
N PRO A 228 -11.63 -13.92 18.57
CA PRO A 228 -10.65 -12.91 18.17
C PRO A 228 -9.42 -12.83 19.09
N ILE A 229 -9.62 -12.99 20.40
CA ILE A 229 -8.54 -13.01 21.39
C ILE A 229 -7.64 -14.22 21.15
N PHE A 230 -8.23 -15.38 20.86
CA PHE A 230 -7.52 -16.62 20.59
C PHE A 230 -6.65 -16.50 19.34
N VAL A 231 -7.19 -15.98 18.24
CA VAL A 231 -6.44 -15.77 16.99
C VAL A 231 -5.27 -14.80 17.20
N LEU A 232 -5.50 -13.68 17.88
CA LEU A 232 -4.44 -12.71 18.21
C LEU A 232 -3.35 -13.33 19.10
N THR A 233 -3.73 -14.14 20.08
CA THR A 233 -2.76 -14.79 20.97
C THR A 233 -1.93 -15.82 20.22
N LEU A 234 -2.54 -16.58 19.30
CA LEU A 234 -1.82 -17.51 18.45
C LEU A 234 -0.89 -16.80 17.46
N SER A 235 -1.25 -15.63 16.94
CA SER A 235 -0.36 -14.87 16.07
C SER A 235 0.89 -14.38 16.82
N LEU A 236 0.73 -13.89 18.05
CA LEU A 236 1.85 -13.54 18.93
C LEU A 236 2.70 -14.78 19.31
N LEU A 237 2.06 -15.94 19.47
CA LEU A 237 2.79 -17.19 19.68
C LEU A 237 3.63 -17.57 18.45
N VAL A 238 3.10 -17.42 17.23
CA VAL A 238 3.86 -17.65 15.99
C VAL A 238 5.04 -16.70 15.89
N PHE A 239 4.82 -15.40 16.17
CA PHE A 239 5.88 -14.39 16.25
C PHE A 239 7.01 -14.81 17.21
N ALA A 240 6.65 -15.14 18.45
CA ALA A 240 7.62 -15.48 19.49
C ALA A 240 8.34 -16.81 19.19
N ALA A 241 7.62 -17.83 18.71
CA ALA A 241 8.19 -19.13 18.37
C ALA A 241 9.16 -19.02 17.19
N ALA A 242 8.83 -18.25 16.15
CA ALA A 242 9.73 -18.00 15.04
C ALA A 242 11.01 -17.29 15.50
N GLY A 243 10.88 -16.22 16.29
CA GLY A 243 12.03 -15.52 16.87
C GLY A 243 12.91 -16.42 17.74
N ALA A 244 12.31 -17.28 18.57
CA ALA A 244 13.04 -18.16 19.48
C ALA A 244 13.88 -19.24 18.77
N VAL A 245 13.48 -19.68 17.58
CA VAL A 245 14.23 -20.66 16.77
C VAL A 245 15.25 -19.95 15.84
N GLY A 246 15.34 -18.63 15.91
CA GLY A 246 16.24 -17.83 15.07
C GLY A 246 15.67 -17.53 13.67
N GLY A 247 14.35 -17.59 13.50
CA GLY A 247 13.66 -17.12 12.31
C GLY A 247 13.18 -15.67 12.46
N SER A 248 12.83 -15.02 11.34
CA SER A 248 12.21 -13.68 11.40
C SER A 248 10.77 -13.79 11.95
N GLY A 249 10.59 -13.42 13.22
CA GLY A 249 9.27 -13.40 13.87
C GLY A 249 8.27 -12.47 13.18
N PHE A 250 8.74 -11.31 12.71
CA PHE A 250 7.92 -10.33 11.98
C PHE A 250 7.43 -10.87 10.63
N LEU A 251 8.29 -11.57 9.87
CA LEU A 251 7.88 -12.24 8.64
C LEU A 251 6.89 -13.38 8.93
N ALA A 252 7.15 -14.15 9.98
CA ALA A 252 6.31 -15.29 10.36
C ALA A 252 4.88 -14.83 10.69
N VAL A 253 4.74 -13.76 11.48
CA VAL A 253 3.42 -13.25 11.88
C VAL A 253 2.67 -12.62 10.70
N TYR A 254 3.36 -11.89 9.81
CA TYR A 254 2.74 -11.36 8.59
C TYR A 254 2.19 -12.48 7.70
N LEU A 255 2.99 -13.54 7.45
CA LEU A 255 2.56 -14.67 6.64
C LEU A 255 1.47 -15.50 7.32
N ALA A 256 1.49 -15.63 8.64
CA ALA A 256 0.41 -16.25 9.39
C ALA A 256 -0.91 -15.47 9.22
N GLY A 257 -0.84 -14.14 9.27
CA GLY A 257 -1.97 -13.25 8.96
C GLY A 257 -2.48 -13.45 7.54
N LEU A 258 -1.58 -13.48 6.55
CA LEU A 258 -1.92 -13.71 5.14
C LEU A 258 -2.66 -15.03 4.93
N VAL A 259 -2.20 -16.12 5.53
CA VAL A 259 -2.88 -17.43 5.43
C VAL A 259 -4.24 -17.40 6.12
N ALA A 260 -4.32 -16.84 7.33
CA ALA A 260 -5.57 -16.79 8.10
C ALA A 260 -6.63 -15.92 7.43
N GLY A 261 -6.25 -14.73 6.92
CA GLY A 261 -7.18 -13.77 6.30
C GLY A 261 -7.75 -14.22 4.96
N ASN A 262 -7.10 -15.19 4.31
CA ASN A 262 -7.54 -15.76 3.04
C ASN A 262 -8.16 -17.16 3.18
N SER A 263 -8.40 -17.60 4.41
CA SER A 263 -9.07 -18.87 4.72
C SER A 263 -10.54 -18.65 5.08
N ASP A 264 -11.35 -19.69 4.93
CA ASP A 264 -12.80 -19.67 5.22
C ASP A 264 -13.04 -19.83 6.74
N ILE A 265 -12.68 -18.80 7.51
CA ILE A 265 -12.81 -18.79 8.98
C ILE A 265 -14.24 -18.36 9.36
N ARG A 266 -14.80 -18.93 10.43
CA ARG A 266 -16.09 -18.48 10.99
C ARG A 266 -15.95 -17.05 11.55
N ALA A 267 -17.02 -16.26 11.49
CA ALA A 267 -17.07 -14.89 12.01
C ALA A 267 -15.94 -13.95 11.53
N VAL A 268 -15.48 -14.07 10.28
CA VAL A 268 -14.40 -13.23 9.70
C VAL A 268 -14.68 -11.74 9.87
N SER A 269 -15.92 -11.29 9.70
CA SER A 269 -16.25 -9.87 9.87
C SER A 269 -16.01 -9.35 11.30
N THR A 270 -16.28 -10.19 12.32
CA THR A 270 -15.99 -9.86 13.73
C THR A 270 -14.50 -9.89 14.01
N LEU A 271 -13.79 -10.88 13.46
CA LEU A 271 -12.35 -10.99 13.58
C LEU A 271 -11.64 -9.77 12.96
N LYS A 272 -12.06 -9.33 11.77
CA LYS A 272 -11.55 -8.12 11.11
C LYS A 272 -11.74 -6.89 11.98
N ARG A 273 -12.97 -6.60 12.43
CA ARG A 273 -13.25 -5.44 13.29
C ARG A 273 -12.44 -5.44 14.59
N PHE A 274 -12.26 -6.61 15.20
CA PHE A 274 -11.46 -6.72 16.42
C PHE A 274 -9.97 -6.48 16.14
N GLN A 275 -9.43 -7.08 15.09
CA GLN A 275 -8.03 -6.88 14.70
C GLN A 275 -7.76 -5.44 14.28
N ASP A 276 -8.64 -4.82 13.50
CA ASP A 276 -8.56 -3.40 13.16
C ASP A 276 -8.43 -2.55 14.44
N GLY A 277 -9.30 -2.79 15.43
CA GLY A 277 -9.27 -2.07 16.71
C GLY A 277 -8.00 -2.31 17.54
N MET A 278 -7.49 -3.55 17.54
CA MET A 278 -6.24 -3.90 18.23
C MET A 278 -5.00 -3.33 17.54
N SER A 279 -5.00 -3.30 16.21
CA SER A 279 -3.97 -2.68 15.37
C SER A 279 -3.91 -1.17 15.63
N TRP A 280 -5.07 -0.51 15.73
CA TRP A 280 -5.17 0.89 16.15
C TRP A 280 -4.57 1.14 17.54
N LEU A 281 -4.93 0.31 18.52
CA LEU A 281 -4.41 0.43 19.88
C LEU A 281 -2.89 0.23 19.90
N ALA A 282 -2.39 -0.78 19.17
CA ALA A 282 -0.97 -1.05 19.02
C ALA A 282 -0.22 0.13 18.40
N GLN A 283 -0.76 0.76 17.36
CA GLN A 283 -0.18 1.96 16.74
C GLN A 283 -0.12 3.13 17.72
N ILE A 284 -1.22 3.43 18.44
CA ILE A 284 -1.26 4.51 19.44
C ILE A 284 -0.18 4.29 20.50
N ILE A 285 -0.13 3.09 21.08
CA ILE A 285 0.85 2.74 22.12
C ILE A 285 2.27 2.85 21.57
N MET A 286 2.53 2.31 20.38
CA MET A 286 3.85 2.34 19.77
C MET A 286 4.34 3.77 19.53
N PHE A 287 3.56 4.60 18.83
CA PHE A 287 3.97 5.98 18.55
C PHE A 287 4.10 6.84 19.83
N LEU A 288 3.26 6.62 20.84
CA LEU A 288 3.38 7.31 22.13
C LEU A 288 4.68 6.92 22.84
N VAL A 289 4.98 5.63 22.95
CA VAL A 289 6.19 5.12 23.63
C VAL A 289 7.45 5.57 22.89
N LEU A 290 7.45 5.53 21.56
CA LEU A 290 8.58 5.97 20.75
C LEU A 290 8.79 7.49 20.82
N GLY A 291 7.70 8.27 20.89
CA GLY A 291 7.77 9.71 21.14
C GLY A 291 8.29 10.04 22.53
N LEU A 292 7.84 9.30 23.54
CA LEU A 292 8.28 9.44 24.93
C LEU A 292 9.76 9.10 25.12
N PHE A 293 10.28 8.17 24.31
CA PHE A 293 11.69 7.76 24.34
C PHE A 293 12.63 8.79 23.70
N ALA A 294 12.15 9.69 22.84
CA ALA A 294 12.98 10.70 22.19
C ALA A 294 13.39 11.85 23.11
N THR A 295 14.54 12.47 22.80
CA THR A 295 15.12 13.57 23.59
C THR A 295 15.21 14.86 22.76
N PRO A 296 14.16 15.70 22.78
CA PRO A 296 14.14 16.99 22.07
C PRO A 296 15.33 17.91 22.31
N SER A 297 15.91 17.90 23.52
CA SER A 297 17.06 18.74 23.87
C SER A 297 18.31 18.45 23.04
N GLN A 298 18.43 17.25 22.45
CA GLN A 298 19.52 16.86 21.55
C GLN A 298 19.24 17.24 20.09
N PHE A 299 18.00 17.62 19.73
CA PHE A 299 17.63 17.88 18.35
C PHE A 299 18.37 19.07 17.71
N PRO A 300 18.57 20.23 18.38
CA PRO A 300 19.17 21.39 17.73
C PRO A 300 20.52 21.13 17.07
N GLU A 301 21.34 20.24 17.65
CA GLU A 301 22.68 19.91 17.14
C GLU A 301 22.63 19.07 15.85
N ILE A 302 21.67 18.15 15.75
CA ILE A 302 21.53 17.21 14.62
C ILE A 302 20.45 17.62 13.61
N LEU A 303 19.63 18.64 13.92
CA LEU A 303 18.42 18.99 13.19
C LEU A 303 18.69 19.24 11.71
N VAL A 304 19.73 20.02 11.40
CA VAL A 304 20.07 20.36 10.01
C VAL A 304 20.48 19.11 9.23
N ALA A 305 21.35 18.27 9.80
CA ALA A 305 21.77 17.03 9.15
C ALA A 305 20.58 16.09 8.93
N ALA A 306 19.73 15.90 9.95
CA ALA A 306 18.57 15.03 9.86
C ALA A 306 17.51 15.52 8.87
N LEU A 307 17.26 16.84 8.80
CA LEU A 307 16.35 17.43 7.81
C LEU A 307 16.87 17.25 6.39
N VAL A 308 18.15 17.53 6.14
CA VAL A 308 18.75 17.37 4.81
C VAL A 308 18.75 15.90 4.41
N LEU A 309 19.08 14.99 5.32
CA LEU A 309 18.99 13.55 5.07
C LEU A 309 17.55 13.09 4.80
N GLY A 310 16.56 13.58 5.56
CA GLY A 310 15.16 13.28 5.33
C GLY A 310 14.70 13.74 3.93
N LEU A 311 15.07 14.96 3.52
CA LEU A 311 14.81 15.47 2.18
C LEU A 311 15.55 14.65 1.11
N PHE A 312 16.82 14.29 1.34
CA PHE A 312 17.58 13.44 0.43
C PHE A 312 16.94 12.06 0.26
N LEU A 313 16.46 11.45 1.34
CA LEU A 313 15.74 10.19 1.31
C LEU A 313 14.48 10.28 0.43
N MET A 314 13.70 11.35 0.61
CA MET A 314 12.44 11.58 -0.10
C MET A 314 12.61 11.93 -1.58
N PHE A 315 13.56 12.81 -1.91
CA PHE A 315 13.71 13.36 -3.27
C PHE A 315 14.77 12.64 -4.10
N VAL A 316 15.67 11.87 -3.50
CA VAL A 316 16.78 11.22 -4.20
C VAL A 316 16.81 9.72 -3.96
N ALA A 317 17.08 9.27 -2.72
CA ALA A 317 17.37 7.86 -2.47
C ALA A 317 16.18 6.95 -2.81
N ARG A 318 14.98 7.32 -2.38
CA ARG A 318 13.74 6.56 -2.66
C ARG A 318 13.37 6.60 -4.15
N PRO A 319 13.31 7.76 -4.84
CA PRO A 319 13.17 7.82 -6.30
C PRO A 319 14.15 6.96 -7.09
N VAL A 320 15.44 7.00 -6.74
CA VAL A 320 16.46 6.19 -7.42
C VAL A 320 16.21 4.70 -7.20
N ALA A 321 15.97 4.27 -5.96
CA ALA A 321 15.70 2.87 -5.64
C ALA A 321 14.45 2.35 -6.36
N VAL A 322 13.34 3.09 -6.28
CA VAL A 322 12.07 2.70 -6.90
C VAL A 322 12.19 2.67 -8.42
N TRP A 323 12.85 3.66 -9.03
CA TRP A 323 13.06 3.67 -10.47
C TRP A 323 13.82 2.44 -10.95
N LEU A 324 14.98 2.16 -10.34
CA LEU A 324 15.83 1.04 -10.73
C LEU A 324 15.12 -0.30 -10.58
N CYS A 325 14.34 -0.48 -9.50
CA CYS A 325 13.56 -1.69 -9.28
C CYS A 325 12.38 -1.85 -10.25
N LEU A 326 11.76 -0.74 -10.70
CA LEU A 326 10.56 -0.78 -11.55
C LEU A 326 10.83 -0.75 -13.06
N ILE A 327 12.04 -0.43 -13.50
CA ILE A 327 12.46 -0.49 -14.92
C ILE A 327 12.00 -1.77 -15.65
N PRO A 328 12.23 -3.00 -15.13
CA PRO A 328 11.90 -4.24 -15.85
C PRO A 328 10.39 -4.50 -15.96
N PHE A 329 9.56 -3.87 -15.12
CA PHE A 329 8.13 -4.14 -15.03
C PHE A 329 7.25 -3.24 -15.91
N ASN A 330 7.85 -2.27 -16.63
CA ASN A 330 7.15 -1.37 -17.55
C ASN A 330 5.96 -0.61 -16.93
N ILE A 331 6.07 -0.28 -15.64
CA ILE A 331 5.05 0.49 -14.92
C ILE A 331 4.94 1.92 -15.50
N PRO A 332 3.73 2.48 -15.68
CA PRO A 332 3.53 3.86 -16.11
C PRO A 332 4.28 4.87 -15.24
N ARG A 333 4.81 5.94 -15.84
CA ARG A 333 5.65 6.91 -15.11
C ARG A 333 4.92 7.60 -13.96
N GLN A 334 3.62 7.83 -14.11
CA GLN A 334 2.76 8.42 -13.07
C GLN A 334 2.66 7.49 -11.86
N GLU A 335 2.47 6.19 -12.10
CA GLU A 335 2.44 5.17 -11.06
C GLU A 335 3.81 5.03 -10.40
N THR A 336 4.91 4.97 -11.17
CA THR A 336 6.27 4.93 -10.62
C THR A 336 6.61 6.18 -9.79
N ALA A 337 6.27 7.37 -10.28
CA ALA A 337 6.49 8.61 -9.56
C ALA A 337 5.72 8.63 -8.24
N PHE A 338 4.47 8.18 -8.25
CA PHE A 338 3.67 8.08 -7.03
C PHE A 338 4.23 7.05 -6.06
N ILE A 339 4.56 5.83 -6.50
CA ILE A 339 5.19 4.80 -5.67
C ILE A 339 6.51 5.32 -5.07
N SER A 340 7.29 6.09 -5.83
CA SER A 340 8.52 6.71 -5.33
C SER A 340 8.28 7.81 -4.29
N TRP A 341 7.18 8.55 -4.40
CA TRP A 341 6.80 9.58 -3.45
C TRP A 341 6.17 9.00 -2.18
N VAL A 342 5.38 7.95 -2.33
CA VAL A 342 4.65 7.28 -1.25
C VAL A 342 5.58 6.28 -0.57
N GLY A 343 6.61 6.83 0.08
CA GLY A 343 7.55 6.13 0.94
C GLY A 343 7.55 6.72 2.34
N LEU A 344 6.35 6.88 2.92
CA LEU A 344 6.16 7.39 4.28
C LEU A 344 6.95 6.49 5.24
N ARG A 345 7.87 7.09 5.99
CA ARG A 345 8.59 6.40 7.05
C ARG A 345 7.70 6.37 8.28
N GLY A 346 7.63 5.22 8.93
CA GLY A 346 6.70 5.01 10.03
C GLY A 346 7.38 4.45 11.27
N ALA A 347 6.56 3.83 12.11
CA ALA A 347 7.01 3.42 13.43
C ALA A 347 8.05 2.28 13.40
N VAL A 348 8.08 1.45 12.36
CA VAL A 348 9.11 0.41 12.18
C VAL A 348 10.49 1.04 12.09
N SER A 349 10.65 2.13 11.34
CA SER A 349 11.94 2.81 11.21
C SER A 349 12.45 3.35 12.55
N ILE A 350 11.54 3.91 13.37
CA ILE A 350 11.89 4.40 14.70
C ILE A 350 12.23 3.23 15.64
N LEU A 351 11.44 2.15 15.60
CA LEU A 351 11.71 0.94 16.39
C LEU A 351 13.08 0.35 16.06
N LEU A 352 13.42 0.29 14.77
CA LEU A 352 14.73 -0.17 14.32
C LEU A 352 15.87 0.74 14.74
N ALA A 353 15.64 2.04 14.75
CA ALA A 353 16.62 3.01 15.24
C ALA A 353 16.90 2.91 16.75
N ILE A 354 16.13 2.12 17.53
CA ILE A 354 16.44 1.81 18.94
C ILE A 354 17.52 0.71 19.03
N THR A 355 17.62 -0.19 18.04
CA THR A 355 18.58 -1.30 18.07
C THR A 355 20.05 -0.91 18.26
N PRO A 356 20.57 0.22 17.73
CA PRO A 356 21.93 0.67 18.02
C PRO A 356 22.13 1.01 19.50
N VAL A 357 21.11 1.58 20.15
CA VAL A 357 21.13 1.88 21.60
C VAL A 357 21.16 0.58 22.41
N LEU A 358 20.39 -0.43 22.00
CA LEU A 358 20.41 -1.76 22.62
C LEU A 358 21.75 -2.47 22.46
N GLY A 359 22.42 -2.28 21.32
CA GLY A 359 23.75 -2.80 21.06
C GLY A 359 24.86 -2.08 21.82
N GLY A 360 24.56 -0.99 22.54
CA GLY A 360 25.54 -0.20 23.28
C GLY A 360 26.50 0.59 22.38
N LEU A 361 26.07 0.94 21.17
CA LEU A 361 26.88 1.73 20.24
C LEU A 361 27.06 3.16 20.74
N GLU A 362 28.25 3.72 20.58
CA GLU A 362 28.61 5.07 21.05
C GLU A 362 27.68 6.15 20.45
N ASN A 363 27.48 6.12 19.13
CA ASN A 363 26.57 7.03 18.41
C ASN A 363 25.12 6.52 18.37
N GLY A 364 24.75 5.52 19.17
CA GLY A 364 23.44 4.87 19.08
C GLY A 364 22.27 5.82 19.33
N ARG A 365 22.43 6.77 20.25
CA ARG A 365 21.40 7.78 20.56
C ARG A 365 21.22 8.79 19.42
N ASP A 366 22.31 9.20 18.78
CA ASP A 366 22.27 10.14 17.66
C ASP A 366 21.63 9.49 16.43
N ILE A 367 21.95 8.23 16.14
CA ILE A 367 21.29 7.45 15.08
C ILE A 367 19.78 7.38 15.34
N PHE A 368 19.38 7.09 16.58
CA PHE A 368 17.97 7.09 16.98
C PHE A 368 17.29 8.44 16.71
N ASN A 369 17.86 9.54 17.23
CA ASN A 369 17.26 10.87 17.11
C ASN A 369 17.22 11.36 15.64
N ILE A 370 18.25 11.07 14.85
CA ILE A 370 18.28 11.41 13.41
C ILE A 370 17.16 10.65 12.68
N ALA A 371 17.04 9.33 12.90
CA ALA A 371 15.97 8.53 12.31
C ALA A 371 14.58 9.03 12.74
N PHE A 372 14.42 9.41 14.00
CA PHE A 372 13.20 9.99 14.54
C PHE A 372 12.81 11.29 13.80
N ILE A 373 13.76 12.22 13.61
CA ILE A 373 13.52 13.48 12.88
C ILE A 373 13.22 13.19 11.40
N ILE A 374 13.87 12.22 10.78
CA ILE A 374 13.57 11.81 9.39
C ILE A 374 12.12 11.32 9.27
N VAL A 375 11.66 10.48 10.21
CA VAL A 375 10.27 10.00 10.26
C VAL A 375 9.30 11.15 10.48
N LEU A 376 9.61 12.06 11.40
CA LEU A 376 8.80 13.26 11.64
C LEU A 376 8.67 14.11 10.37
N THR A 377 9.79 14.35 9.69
CA THR A 377 9.86 15.14 8.45
C THR A 377 9.07 14.46 7.33
N SER A 378 9.18 13.14 7.20
CA SER A 378 8.41 12.32 6.26
C SER A 378 6.91 12.42 6.54
N LEU A 379 6.47 12.23 7.79
CA LEU A 379 5.06 12.35 8.18
C LEU A 379 4.50 13.75 7.89
N VAL A 380 5.26 14.81 8.15
CA VAL A 380 4.82 16.19 7.89
C VAL A 380 4.75 16.48 6.39
N ILE A 381 5.81 16.18 5.62
CA ILE A 381 5.86 16.55 4.20
C ILE A 381 4.99 15.60 3.38
N GLN A 382 5.21 14.30 3.46
CA GLN A 382 4.47 13.32 2.66
C GLN A 382 3.05 13.15 3.17
N GLY A 383 2.81 13.24 4.49
CA GLY A 383 1.47 13.06 5.04
C GLY A 383 0.43 14.05 4.49
N TRP A 384 0.80 15.31 4.29
CA TRP A 384 -0.08 16.31 3.67
C TRP A 384 -0.07 16.28 2.12
N THR A 385 1.00 15.79 1.49
CA THR A 385 1.17 15.87 0.03
C THR A 385 0.71 14.64 -0.74
N VAL A 386 0.59 13.47 -0.08
CA VAL A 386 0.19 12.20 -0.71
C VAL A 386 -1.17 12.32 -1.43
N GLY A 387 -2.19 12.86 -0.76
CA GLY A 387 -3.52 13.02 -1.36
C GLY A 387 -3.55 13.96 -2.58
N PRO A 388 -3.05 15.21 -2.45
CA PRO A 388 -2.93 16.14 -3.58
C PRO A 388 -2.10 15.57 -4.75
N LEU A 389 -1.02 14.85 -4.47
CA LEU A 389 -0.19 14.25 -5.51
C LEU A 389 -0.91 13.12 -6.24
N ALA A 390 -1.65 12.25 -5.53
CA ALA A 390 -2.47 11.21 -6.14
C ALA A 390 -3.48 11.81 -7.14
N ARG A 391 -4.11 12.93 -6.75
CA ARG A 391 -5.04 13.68 -7.60
C ARG A 391 -4.34 14.26 -8.82
N ARG A 392 -3.20 14.91 -8.62
CA ARG A 392 -2.41 15.55 -9.70
C ARG A 392 -1.88 14.54 -10.72
N LEU A 393 -1.56 13.32 -10.29
CA LEU A 393 -1.08 12.25 -11.16
C LEU A 393 -2.20 11.44 -11.82
N GLY A 394 -3.47 11.75 -11.55
CA GLY A 394 -4.62 11.03 -12.12
C GLY A 394 -4.75 9.59 -11.65
N LEU A 395 -4.29 9.29 -10.43
CA LEU A 395 -4.28 7.94 -9.86
C LEU A 395 -5.50 7.64 -8.98
N ILE A 396 -6.34 8.65 -8.74
CA ILE A 396 -7.59 8.49 -7.99
C ILE A 396 -8.61 7.82 -8.89
N VAL A 397 -9.27 6.78 -8.39
CA VAL A 397 -10.31 6.04 -9.09
C VAL A 397 -11.60 6.12 -8.28
N PRO A 398 -12.77 6.35 -8.89
CA PRO A 398 -14.04 6.38 -8.18
C PRO A 398 -14.32 5.06 -7.43
N GLN A 399 -15.00 5.17 -6.28
CA GLN A 399 -15.43 4.01 -5.50
C GLN A 399 -16.32 3.11 -6.37
N ARG A 400 -16.04 1.80 -6.45
CA ARG A 400 -17.03 0.86 -7.00
C ARG A 400 -18.20 0.79 -6.02
N PHE A 401 -19.39 1.24 -6.44
CA PHE A 401 -20.61 1.12 -5.65
C PHE A 401 -20.94 -0.38 -5.42
N GLY A 402 -20.73 -0.86 -4.19
CA GLY A 402 -21.19 -2.15 -3.67
C GLY A 402 -22.29 -1.95 -2.60
N PRO A 403 -22.71 -3.01 -1.88
CA PRO A 403 -23.66 -2.86 -0.78
C PRO A 403 -23.11 -1.86 0.26
N LEU A 404 -23.98 -0.99 0.76
CA LEU A 404 -23.61 0.03 1.75
C LEU A 404 -23.09 -0.59 3.05
N ASP A 405 -23.68 -1.73 3.43
CA ASP A 405 -23.26 -2.52 4.57
C ASP A 405 -23.45 -4.00 4.25
N LYS A 406 -22.41 -4.79 4.53
CA LYS A 406 -22.44 -6.26 4.47
C LYS A 406 -22.47 -6.80 5.89
N VAL A 407 -23.62 -7.33 6.31
CA VAL A 407 -23.78 -8.00 7.59
C VAL A 407 -23.88 -9.50 7.34
N GLU A 408 -22.80 -10.21 7.66
CA GLU A 408 -22.77 -11.67 7.58
C GLU A 408 -23.61 -12.27 8.72
N LEU A 409 -24.63 -13.06 8.37
CA LEU A 409 -25.52 -13.67 9.35
C LEU A 409 -25.23 -15.17 9.44
N GLU A 410 -24.59 -15.57 10.53
CA GLU A 410 -24.48 -16.97 10.88
C GLU A 410 -25.85 -17.48 11.37
N LEU A 411 -26.60 -18.11 10.47
CA LEU A 411 -27.84 -18.81 10.82
C LEU A 411 -27.52 -20.16 11.47
N PRO A 412 -28.34 -20.65 12.42
CA PRO A 412 -28.17 -21.99 12.99
C PRO A 412 -28.18 -23.07 11.89
N GLY A 413 -27.11 -23.87 11.81
CA GLY A 413 -26.93 -24.92 10.79
C GLY A 413 -25.78 -24.64 9.81
N SER A 414 -25.77 -25.31 8.66
CA SER A 414 -24.77 -25.12 7.58
C SER A 414 -25.18 -24.07 6.53
N ALA A 415 -26.26 -23.34 6.79
CA ALA A 415 -26.83 -22.38 5.84
C ALA A 415 -26.19 -21.01 6.03
N HIS A 416 -25.05 -20.77 5.39
CA HIS A 416 -24.42 -19.45 5.35
C HIS A 416 -25.28 -18.49 4.49
N HIS A 417 -25.83 -17.47 5.13
CA HIS A 417 -26.56 -16.39 4.45
C HIS A 417 -25.99 -15.05 4.89
N GLU A 418 -25.91 -14.13 3.95
CA GLU A 418 -25.51 -12.76 4.18
C GLU A 418 -26.75 -11.87 4.15
N LEU A 419 -26.86 -10.95 5.10
CA LEU A 419 -27.78 -9.83 4.99
C LEU A 419 -27.03 -8.66 4.37
N LEU A 420 -27.34 -8.38 3.12
CA LEU A 420 -26.79 -7.25 2.39
C LEU A 420 -27.76 -6.08 2.45
N ALA A 421 -27.25 -4.90 2.79
CA ALA A 421 -27.98 -3.65 2.68
C ALA A 421 -27.53 -2.91 1.41
N TYR A 422 -28.44 -2.76 0.45
CA TYR A 422 -28.20 -2.00 -0.76
C TYR A 422 -28.96 -0.69 -0.73
N ARG A 423 -28.32 0.41 -1.16
CA ARG A 423 -29.06 1.61 -1.54
C ARG A 423 -29.42 1.51 -3.01
N VAL A 424 -30.68 1.71 -3.34
CA VAL A 424 -31.14 1.77 -4.73
C VAL A 424 -30.61 3.06 -5.35
N VAL A 425 -29.70 2.91 -6.31
CA VAL A 425 -29.14 4.04 -7.06
C VAL A 425 -30.18 4.50 -8.11
N PRO A 426 -30.32 5.81 -8.38
CA PRO A 426 -31.05 6.31 -9.54
C PRO A 426 -30.64 5.58 -10.83
N GLY A 427 -31.60 5.22 -11.68
CA GLY A 427 -31.31 4.54 -12.96
C GLY A 427 -30.86 3.07 -12.85
N SER A 428 -30.74 2.51 -11.64
CA SER A 428 -30.41 1.08 -11.45
C SER A 428 -31.47 0.17 -12.09
N PRO A 429 -31.10 -1.05 -12.53
CA PRO A 429 -32.07 -1.95 -13.15
C PRO A 429 -33.26 -2.26 -12.23
N VAL A 430 -33.03 -2.34 -10.92
CA VAL A 430 -34.09 -2.52 -9.92
C VAL A 430 -35.00 -1.29 -9.82
N ALA A 431 -34.47 -0.05 -9.90
CA ALA A 431 -35.30 1.16 -10.00
C ALA A 431 -36.09 1.23 -11.32
N LYS A 432 -35.53 0.69 -12.41
CA LYS A 432 -36.19 0.54 -13.72
C LYS A 432 -37.22 -0.61 -13.75
N GLY A 433 -37.39 -1.34 -12.65
CA GLY A 433 -38.42 -2.38 -12.48
C GLY A 433 -37.96 -3.82 -12.73
N GLN A 434 -36.65 -4.06 -12.87
CA GLN A 434 -36.10 -5.40 -12.99
C GLN A 434 -36.26 -6.17 -11.68
N ARG A 435 -36.68 -7.44 -11.77
CA ARG A 435 -37.01 -8.25 -10.59
C ARG A 435 -35.75 -8.76 -9.91
N ILE A 436 -35.75 -8.73 -8.57
CA ILE A 436 -34.74 -9.38 -7.75
C ILE A 436 -34.81 -10.91 -7.99
N PRO A 437 -33.69 -11.59 -8.24
CA PRO A 437 -33.65 -13.03 -8.44
C PRO A 437 -34.23 -13.81 -7.25
N ARG A 438 -34.87 -14.95 -7.50
CA ARG A 438 -35.54 -15.76 -6.46
C ARG A 438 -34.63 -16.27 -5.35
N TRP A 439 -33.34 -16.37 -5.61
CA TRP A 439 -32.33 -16.77 -4.61
C TRP A 439 -31.93 -15.62 -3.68
N ALA A 440 -32.24 -14.38 -4.05
CA ALA A 440 -32.05 -13.20 -3.21
C ALA A 440 -33.41 -12.85 -2.57
N ARG A 441 -33.49 -12.95 -1.24
CA ARG A 441 -34.73 -12.80 -0.49
C ARG A 441 -34.76 -11.45 0.22
N PRO A 442 -35.36 -10.42 -0.39
CA PRO A 442 -35.50 -9.13 0.27
C PRO A 442 -36.43 -9.26 1.49
N SER A 443 -36.00 -8.69 2.60
CA SER A 443 -36.69 -8.78 3.90
C SER A 443 -37.38 -7.46 4.25
N LEU A 444 -36.63 -6.36 4.18
CA LEU A 444 -37.05 -5.03 4.63
C LEU A 444 -36.61 -3.99 3.62
N VAL A 445 -37.41 -2.93 3.47
CA VAL A 445 -36.97 -1.70 2.83
C VAL A 445 -37.18 -0.51 3.74
N VAL A 446 -36.18 0.37 3.77
CA VAL A 446 -36.24 1.63 4.51
C VAL A 446 -36.27 2.77 3.49
N ARG A 447 -37.36 3.53 3.50
CA ARG A 447 -37.58 4.72 2.67
C ARG A 447 -37.81 5.91 3.59
N ASP A 448 -37.01 6.96 3.46
CA ASP A 448 -37.09 8.18 4.30
C ASP A 448 -37.11 7.89 5.81
N GLY A 449 -36.30 6.91 6.24
CA GLY A 449 -36.22 6.48 7.64
C GLY A 449 -37.39 5.61 8.14
N ARG A 450 -38.38 5.30 7.29
CA ARG A 450 -39.51 4.41 7.63
C ARG A 450 -39.26 3.00 7.12
N SER A 451 -39.41 2.02 8.01
CA SER A 451 -39.33 0.60 7.68
C SER A 451 -40.63 0.10 7.06
N MET A 452 -40.52 -0.55 5.91
CA MET A 452 -41.64 -1.13 5.17
C MET A 452 -41.31 -2.59 4.82
N ARG A 453 -42.30 -3.47 4.86
CA ARG A 453 -42.12 -4.84 4.37
C ARG A 453 -41.93 -4.80 2.86
N PHE A 454 -41.15 -5.73 2.33
CA PHE A 454 -40.95 -5.85 0.89
C PHE A 454 -42.27 -6.08 0.10
N GLN A 455 -43.32 -6.57 0.74
CA GLN A 455 -44.61 -6.78 0.08
C GLN A 455 -45.43 -5.48 -0.03
N ASP A 456 -45.20 -4.52 0.88
CA ASP A 456 -46.03 -3.33 1.08
C ASP A 456 -45.43 -2.07 0.43
N MET A 457 -44.22 -2.19 -0.12
CA MET A 457 -43.41 -1.06 -0.61
C MET A 457 -43.84 -0.49 -1.97
N GLY A 458 -44.58 -1.26 -2.77
CA GLY A 458 -44.77 -1.02 -4.20
C GLY A 458 -43.50 -1.29 -5.03
N ARG A 459 -43.15 -0.38 -5.95
CA ARG A 459 -41.89 -0.44 -6.71
C ARG A 459 -40.75 0.16 -5.89
N LEU A 460 -39.55 -0.40 -6.06
CA LEU A 460 -38.32 0.17 -5.50
C LEU A 460 -38.01 1.51 -6.17
N GLN A 461 -37.66 2.50 -5.35
CA GLN A 461 -37.36 3.87 -5.74
C GLN A 461 -35.90 4.19 -5.43
N ALA A 462 -35.33 5.14 -6.17
CA ALA A 462 -34.01 5.65 -5.88
C ALA A 462 -33.95 6.19 -4.43
N GLY A 463 -32.89 5.84 -3.71
CA GLY A 463 -32.72 6.20 -2.30
C GLY A 463 -33.25 5.17 -1.29
N ASP A 464 -34.03 4.17 -1.73
CA ASP A 464 -34.47 3.07 -0.86
C ASP A 464 -33.28 2.26 -0.35
N ASN A 465 -33.26 1.93 0.95
CA ASN A 465 -32.31 0.97 1.49
C ASN A 465 -32.98 -0.41 1.58
N VAL A 466 -32.49 -1.38 0.83
CA VAL A 466 -33.05 -2.72 0.70
C VAL A 466 -32.17 -3.74 1.41
N TYR A 467 -32.76 -4.42 2.39
CA TYR A 467 -32.09 -5.48 3.15
C TYR A 467 -32.47 -6.84 2.57
N ILE A 468 -31.47 -7.59 2.11
CA ILE A 468 -31.65 -8.81 1.31
C ILE A 468 -30.84 -9.94 1.91
N PHE A 469 -31.50 -11.08 2.14
CA PHE A 469 -30.83 -12.33 2.48
C PHE A 469 -30.32 -13.02 1.22
N VAL A 470 -29.05 -13.37 1.20
CA VAL A 470 -28.37 -13.92 0.03
C VAL A 470 -27.52 -15.11 0.45
N PRO A 471 -27.53 -16.24 -0.27
CA PRO A 471 -26.55 -17.30 -0.06
C PRO A 471 -25.16 -16.84 -0.51
N ASP A 472 -24.09 -17.20 0.23
CA ASP A 472 -22.69 -16.74 0.09
C ASP A 472 -22.12 -16.69 -1.34
N ARG A 473 -22.69 -17.44 -2.28
CA ARG A 473 -22.12 -17.64 -3.62
C ARG A 473 -22.39 -16.54 -4.64
N TYR A 474 -23.25 -15.56 -4.37
CA TYR A 474 -23.74 -14.62 -5.40
C TYR A 474 -23.80 -13.11 -5.07
N PRO A 475 -23.09 -12.54 -4.07
CA PRO A 475 -23.23 -11.12 -3.74
C PRO A 475 -22.94 -10.18 -4.94
N ARG A 476 -21.91 -10.48 -5.75
CA ARG A 476 -21.52 -9.67 -6.93
C ARG A 476 -22.58 -9.59 -8.03
N LEU A 477 -23.51 -10.53 -8.10
CA LEU A 477 -24.62 -10.47 -9.07
C LEU A 477 -25.70 -9.48 -8.63
N LEU A 478 -25.84 -9.25 -7.31
CA LEU A 478 -26.76 -8.25 -6.77
C LEU A 478 -26.20 -6.83 -6.89
N ASP A 479 -24.87 -6.66 -6.82
CA ASP A 479 -24.22 -5.38 -7.13
C ASP A 479 -24.72 -4.85 -8.47
N ARG A 480 -24.80 -5.70 -9.51
CA ARG A 480 -25.30 -5.33 -10.84
C ARG A 480 -26.79 -4.99 -10.93
N LEU A 481 -27.59 -5.40 -9.94
CA LEU A 481 -29.03 -5.16 -9.88
C LEU A 481 -29.35 -3.86 -9.14
N PHE A 482 -28.66 -3.61 -8.03
CA PHE A 482 -28.89 -2.47 -7.15
C PHE A 482 -28.00 -1.27 -7.45
N ALA A 483 -26.81 -1.52 -7.98
CA ALA A 483 -26.03 -0.50 -8.67
C ALA A 483 -26.49 -0.45 -10.14
N SER A 484 -26.51 0.75 -10.71
CA SER A 484 -26.51 0.89 -12.16
C SER A 484 -25.16 0.39 -12.69
N ARG A 485 -25.15 -0.17 -13.92
CA ARG A 485 -23.93 -0.11 -14.76
C ARG A 485 -23.60 1.36 -14.81
N ALA A 486 -22.62 1.82 -14.02
CA ALA A 486 -22.31 3.23 -13.76
C ALA A 486 -23.02 4.16 -14.74
N GLU A 487 -24.25 4.58 -14.40
CA GLU A 487 -24.70 5.88 -14.88
C GLU A 487 -23.91 6.80 -13.97
N VAL A 488 -22.77 7.12 -14.56
CA VAL A 488 -21.76 8.00 -14.10
C VAL A 488 -22.48 9.21 -13.50
N ASP A 489 -22.30 9.49 -12.21
CA ASP A 489 -22.89 10.70 -11.60
C ASP A 489 -22.49 11.92 -12.44
N ALA A 490 -23.23 13.03 -12.42
CA ALA A 490 -22.83 14.21 -13.22
C ALA A 490 -21.41 14.71 -12.86
N GLU A 491 -20.91 14.34 -11.67
CA GLU A 491 -19.53 14.56 -11.21
C GLU A 491 -18.52 13.49 -11.71
N ASP A 492 -18.98 12.30 -12.08
CA ASP A 492 -18.16 11.23 -12.62
C ASP A 492 -18.16 11.22 -14.17
N GLU A 493 -19.06 11.94 -14.87
CA GLU A 493 -19.20 11.92 -16.36
C GLU A 493 -17.88 12.31 -17.03
N ASP A 494 -17.21 13.29 -16.43
CA ASP A 494 -15.84 13.70 -16.71
C ASP A 494 -14.83 12.55 -16.54
N PHE A 495 -15.14 11.59 -15.67
CA PHE A 495 -14.27 10.48 -15.24
C PHE A 495 -14.40 9.18 -16.05
N PHE A 496 -15.60 8.80 -16.49
CA PHE A 496 -15.86 7.54 -17.24
C PHE A 496 -16.45 7.72 -18.64
N GLY A 497 -16.60 8.99 -19.07
CA GLY A 497 -17.18 9.38 -20.35
C GLY A 497 -18.69 9.21 -20.37
N ALA A 498 -19.39 10.03 -21.13
CA ALA A 498 -20.85 10.04 -21.17
C ALA A 498 -21.46 8.79 -21.84
N PHE A 499 -20.74 8.13 -22.77
CA PHE A 499 -21.31 7.07 -23.61
C PHE A 499 -20.69 5.69 -23.33
N THR A 500 -21.44 4.61 -23.53
CA THR A 500 -20.91 3.24 -23.41
C THR A 500 -20.68 2.67 -24.80
N VAL A 501 -19.55 2.01 -25.02
CA VAL A 501 -19.20 1.38 -26.30
C VAL A 501 -18.98 -0.12 -26.10
N ASP A 502 -19.48 -0.92 -27.03
CA ASP A 502 -19.23 -2.36 -27.04
C ASP A 502 -17.79 -2.61 -27.47
N GLN A 503 -17.03 -3.24 -26.58
CA GLN A 503 -15.61 -3.49 -26.72
C GLN A 503 -15.24 -4.45 -27.86
N THR A 504 -16.21 -5.17 -28.43
CA THR A 504 -16.00 -6.13 -29.52
C THR A 504 -16.04 -5.50 -30.91
N HIS A 505 -16.52 -4.25 -31.02
CA HIS A 505 -16.52 -3.51 -32.27
C HIS A 505 -15.11 -3.13 -32.74
N LEU A 506 -14.96 -2.85 -34.03
CA LEU A 506 -13.68 -2.49 -34.62
C LEU A 506 -13.31 -1.03 -34.34
N ALA A 507 -12.03 -0.77 -34.10
CA ALA A 507 -11.51 0.57 -33.85
C ALA A 507 -11.76 1.54 -35.01
N GLY A 508 -11.79 1.06 -36.25
CA GLY A 508 -12.10 1.88 -37.43
C GLY A 508 -13.52 2.46 -37.41
N GLU A 509 -14.46 1.84 -36.70
CA GLU A 509 -15.82 2.37 -36.56
C GLU A 509 -15.85 3.63 -35.67
N LEU A 510 -14.93 3.75 -34.72
CA LEU A 510 -14.79 4.94 -33.87
C LEU A 510 -14.27 6.15 -34.67
N GLU A 511 -13.37 5.92 -35.62
CA GLU A 511 -12.89 6.96 -36.53
C GLU A 511 -14.04 7.49 -37.40
N ALA A 512 -14.85 6.58 -37.97
CA ALA A 512 -15.98 6.95 -38.80
C ALA A 512 -17.10 7.67 -38.03
N ALA A 513 -17.38 7.27 -36.79
CA ALA A 513 -18.48 7.82 -35.99
C ALA A 513 -18.12 9.09 -35.22
N TYR A 514 -16.89 9.20 -34.72
CA TYR A 514 -16.48 10.25 -33.77
C TYR A 514 -15.23 11.02 -34.21
N GLY A 515 -14.67 10.76 -35.40
CA GLY A 515 -13.45 11.42 -35.87
C GLY A 515 -12.19 11.06 -35.06
N ALA A 516 -12.18 9.88 -34.44
CA ALA A 516 -11.07 9.39 -33.63
C ALA A 516 -9.78 9.17 -34.44
N THR A 517 -8.63 9.50 -33.86
CA THR A 517 -7.31 9.33 -34.49
C THR A 517 -6.79 7.90 -34.27
N VAL A 518 -7.09 7.01 -35.21
CA VAL A 518 -6.68 5.60 -35.22
C VAL A 518 -5.69 5.36 -36.37
N LYS A 519 -4.57 4.67 -36.11
CA LYS A 519 -3.60 4.35 -37.18
C LYS A 519 -4.16 3.29 -38.12
N GLU A 520 -3.69 3.24 -39.37
CA GLU A 520 -4.17 2.25 -40.36
C GLU A 520 -4.06 0.80 -39.87
N GLU A 521 -2.97 0.46 -39.20
CA GLU A 521 -2.71 -0.87 -38.62
C GLU A 521 -3.65 -1.20 -37.45
N GLU A 522 -4.17 -0.18 -36.77
CA GLU A 522 -5.02 -0.29 -35.59
C GLU A 522 -6.51 -0.43 -35.95
N ARG A 523 -6.92 -0.03 -37.16
CA ARG A 523 -8.33 -0.04 -37.60
C ARG A 523 -9.00 -1.41 -37.57
N LYS A 524 -8.21 -2.47 -37.79
CA LYS A 524 -8.68 -3.87 -37.81
C LYS A 524 -8.75 -4.52 -36.42
N LEU A 525 -8.26 -3.84 -35.39
CA LEU A 525 -8.33 -4.33 -34.03
C LEU A 525 -9.71 -4.05 -33.44
N THR A 526 -10.17 -4.94 -32.58
CA THR A 526 -11.31 -4.63 -31.72
C THR A 526 -10.96 -3.49 -30.76
N ILE A 527 -11.95 -2.76 -30.26
CA ILE A 527 -11.74 -1.69 -29.28
C ILE A 527 -11.00 -2.23 -28.04
N ALA A 528 -11.33 -3.44 -27.58
CA ALA A 528 -10.61 -4.11 -26.50
C ALA A 528 -9.12 -4.35 -26.82
N GLU A 529 -8.81 -4.79 -28.03
CA GLU A 529 -7.43 -5.05 -28.48
C GLU A 529 -6.65 -3.76 -28.71
N LEU A 530 -7.29 -2.72 -29.26
CA LEU A 530 -6.72 -1.38 -29.40
C LEU A 530 -6.30 -0.84 -28.03
N ILE A 531 -7.22 -0.90 -27.05
CA ILE A 531 -6.97 -0.44 -25.69
C ILE A 531 -5.80 -1.22 -25.09
N LYS A 532 -5.82 -2.55 -25.21
CA LYS A 532 -4.70 -3.41 -24.75
C LYS A 532 -3.39 -3.06 -25.43
N LEU A 533 -3.38 -2.83 -26.74
CA LEU A 533 -2.18 -2.50 -27.49
C LEU A 533 -1.59 -1.15 -27.04
N ARG A 534 -2.45 -0.11 -26.96
CA ARG A 534 -2.07 1.25 -26.55
C ARG A 534 -1.61 1.30 -25.07
N LEU A 535 -2.18 0.45 -24.21
CA LEU A 535 -1.79 0.30 -22.79
C LEU A 535 -0.71 -0.78 -22.55
N ARG A 536 -0.09 -1.33 -23.61
CA ARG A 536 0.99 -2.34 -23.51
C ARG A 536 0.59 -3.60 -22.71
N GLY A 537 -0.64 -4.06 -22.89
CA GLY A 537 -1.14 -5.37 -22.47
C GLY A 537 -1.77 -5.45 -21.08
N HIS A 538 -1.58 -4.44 -20.23
CA HIS A 538 -2.17 -4.42 -18.88
C HIS A 538 -3.31 -3.42 -18.82
N VAL A 539 -4.49 -3.90 -18.45
CA VAL A 539 -5.71 -3.09 -18.44
C VAL A 539 -6.37 -3.16 -17.07
N GLU A 540 -6.66 -1.99 -16.51
CA GLU A 540 -7.32 -1.77 -15.23
C GLU A 540 -8.58 -0.93 -15.36
N TYR A 541 -9.39 -1.02 -14.32
CA TYR A 541 -10.54 -0.15 -14.14
C TYR A 541 -10.10 1.32 -14.14
N ALA A 542 -10.82 2.16 -14.89
CA ALA A 542 -10.51 3.57 -15.16
C ALA A 542 -9.23 3.85 -15.98
N ASP A 543 -8.66 2.85 -16.66
CA ASP A 543 -7.64 3.13 -17.70
C ASP A 543 -8.22 3.97 -18.84
N ARG A 544 -7.43 4.93 -19.34
CA ARG A 544 -7.81 5.81 -20.44
C ARG A 544 -6.91 5.66 -21.65
N VAL A 545 -7.51 5.67 -22.83
CA VAL A 545 -6.81 5.72 -24.12
C VAL A 545 -7.37 6.88 -24.92
N SER A 546 -6.54 7.92 -25.09
CA SER A 546 -6.91 9.08 -25.90
C SER A 546 -6.72 8.80 -27.40
N LEU A 547 -7.74 9.12 -28.17
CA LEU A 547 -7.79 9.00 -29.63
C LEU A 547 -8.05 10.37 -30.27
N GLY A 548 -7.47 11.44 -29.72
CA GLY A 548 -7.61 12.80 -30.25
C GLY A 548 -8.82 13.52 -29.67
N LEU A 549 -9.96 13.45 -30.37
CA LEU A 549 -11.21 14.13 -29.96
C LEU A 549 -12.04 13.31 -28.96
N ILE A 550 -11.68 12.06 -28.73
CA ILE A 550 -12.37 11.18 -27.78
C ILE A 550 -11.39 10.45 -26.87
N ASP A 551 -11.83 10.13 -25.66
CA ASP A 551 -11.17 9.21 -24.74
C ASP A 551 -11.99 7.93 -24.59
N LEU A 552 -11.34 6.78 -24.75
CA LEU A 552 -11.88 5.49 -24.36
C LEU A 552 -11.47 5.19 -22.92
N ILE A 553 -12.43 4.81 -22.08
CA ILE A 553 -12.23 4.64 -20.64
C ILE A 553 -12.71 3.26 -20.22
N VAL A 554 -11.87 2.47 -19.56
CA VAL A 554 -12.22 1.11 -19.15
C VAL A 554 -13.15 1.16 -17.94
N ARG A 555 -14.39 0.72 -18.13
CA ARG A 555 -15.44 0.77 -17.09
C ARG A 555 -15.56 -0.52 -16.29
N ASP A 556 -15.17 -1.67 -16.83
CA ASP A 556 -15.13 -2.91 -16.06
C ASP A 556 -14.15 -3.93 -16.66
N VAL A 557 -13.58 -4.76 -15.79
CA VAL A 557 -12.57 -5.78 -16.14
C VAL A 557 -12.88 -7.06 -15.36
N ASP A 558 -12.81 -8.21 -16.03
CA ASP A 558 -13.03 -9.51 -15.38
C ASP A 558 -11.81 -9.97 -14.54
N GLU A 559 -11.95 -11.07 -13.79
CA GLU A 559 -10.87 -11.63 -12.95
C GLU A 559 -9.63 -12.08 -13.74
N LYS A 560 -9.72 -12.15 -15.07
CA LYS A 560 -8.63 -12.51 -15.99
C LYS A 560 -8.06 -11.27 -16.72
N GLY A 561 -8.44 -10.06 -16.32
CA GLY A 561 -7.96 -8.82 -16.93
C GLY A 561 -8.51 -8.56 -18.34
N ARG A 562 -9.68 -9.11 -18.69
CA ARG A 562 -10.38 -8.81 -19.95
C ARG A 562 -11.37 -7.69 -19.75
N ILE A 563 -11.39 -6.75 -20.70
CA ILE A 563 -12.30 -5.62 -20.70
C ILE A 563 -13.73 -6.13 -20.92
N VAL A 564 -14.61 -5.83 -19.97
CA VAL A 564 -16.04 -6.19 -20.00
C VAL A 564 -16.90 -5.02 -20.47
N SER A 565 -16.46 -3.79 -20.23
CA SER A 565 -17.15 -2.59 -20.71
C SER A 565 -16.20 -1.41 -20.90
N VAL A 566 -16.50 -0.57 -21.90
CA VAL A 566 -15.73 0.64 -22.24
C VAL A 566 -16.70 1.83 -22.28
N GLY A 567 -16.25 2.94 -21.70
CA GLY A 567 -16.86 4.25 -21.81
C GLY A 567 -16.17 5.09 -22.88
N LEU A 568 -16.89 6.07 -23.43
CA LEU A 568 -16.38 7.03 -24.40
C LEU A 568 -16.72 8.43 -23.89
N SER A 569 -15.69 9.26 -23.74
CA SER A 569 -15.80 10.70 -23.49
C SER A 569 -15.51 11.48 -24.76
N ILE A 570 -16.32 12.51 -25.04
CA ILE A 570 -16.13 13.44 -26.17
C ILE A 570 -15.38 14.70 -25.71
N GLU A 571 -15.34 14.96 -24.40
CA GLU A 571 -14.45 15.94 -23.78
C GLU A 571 -13.26 15.18 -23.16
N PRO A 572 -12.13 15.07 -23.87
CA PRO A 572 -10.94 14.44 -23.32
C PRO A 572 -10.45 15.29 -22.14
N ALA A 573 -10.35 14.67 -20.97
CA ALA A 573 -9.75 15.33 -19.81
C ALA A 573 -8.28 15.65 -20.15
N PRO A 574 -7.73 16.78 -19.70
CA PRO A 574 -6.33 17.10 -19.96
C PRO A 574 -5.47 15.92 -19.45
N PRO A 575 -4.59 15.36 -20.31
CA PRO A 575 -3.79 14.21 -19.92
C PRO A 575 -2.99 14.57 -18.66
N PRO A 576 -2.83 13.63 -17.71
CA PRO A 576 -2.08 13.90 -16.50
C PRO A 576 -0.69 14.42 -16.88
N PRO A 577 -0.16 15.42 -16.16
CA PRO A 577 1.06 16.12 -16.55
C PRO A 577 2.17 15.11 -16.82
N PRO A 578 2.87 15.21 -17.96
CA PRO A 578 3.90 14.25 -18.31
C PRO A 578 5.00 14.31 -17.26
N VAL A 579 5.28 13.18 -16.60
CA VAL A 579 6.43 13.07 -15.70
C VAL A 579 7.67 12.87 -16.58
N PRO A 580 8.61 13.83 -16.63
CA PRO A 580 9.78 13.73 -17.51
C PRO A 580 10.80 12.71 -17.00
N VAL A 581 10.75 12.40 -15.70
CA VAL A 581 11.60 11.43 -14.99
C VAL A 581 10.91 10.06 -14.95
N PHE A 582 11.65 8.98 -14.69
CA PHE A 582 11.18 7.58 -14.61
C PHE A 582 10.86 6.90 -15.95
N LEU A 583 11.83 6.86 -16.87
CA LEU A 583 11.67 6.09 -18.12
C LEU A 583 11.44 4.61 -17.80
N SER A 584 10.40 4.02 -18.42
CA SER A 584 10.14 2.58 -18.34
C SER A 584 11.14 1.79 -19.21
N GLY A 585 11.41 0.51 -18.89
CA GLY A 585 12.31 -0.34 -19.67
C GLY A 585 11.98 -0.39 -21.16
N GLY A 586 10.69 -0.43 -21.49
CA GLY A 586 10.16 -0.34 -22.85
C GLY A 586 10.55 0.96 -23.55
N GLU A 587 10.41 2.11 -22.89
CA GLU A 587 10.81 3.41 -23.47
C GLU A 587 12.33 3.55 -23.63
N ILE A 588 13.10 2.98 -22.69
CA ILE A 588 14.56 2.92 -22.79
C ILE A 588 14.96 2.08 -24.00
N SER A 589 14.38 0.88 -24.14
CA SER A 589 14.63 0.00 -25.29
C SER A 589 14.20 0.64 -26.62
N ASP A 590 13.09 1.37 -26.66
CA ASP A 590 12.64 2.10 -27.85
C ASP A 590 13.59 3.25 -28.22
N ARG A 591 14.11 3.99 -27.22
CA ARG A 591 15.13 5.04 -27.46
C ARG A 591 16.44 4.44 -27.96
N ILE A 592 16.88 3.34 -27.36
CA ILE A 592 18.07 2.60 -27.79
C ILE A 592 17.89 2.09 -29.21
N ARG A 593 16.76 1.44 -29.53
CA ARG A 593 16.42 0.99 -30.89
C ARG A 593 16.40 2.13 -31.88
N ARG A 594 15.78 3.27 -31.55
CA ARG A 594 15.79 4.47 -32.43
C ARG A 594 17.19 5.06 -32.60
N PHE A 595 18.03 5.00 -31.58
CA PHE A 595 19.42 5.45 -31.64
C PHE A 595 20.26 4.55 -32.58
N PHE A 596 20.08 3.23 -32.49
CA PHE A 596 20.74 2.28 -33.39
C PHE A 596 20.14 2.25 -34.81
N ALA A 597 18.83 2.44 -34.95
CA ALA A 597 18.16 2.54 -36.25
C ALA A 597 18.52 3.81 -37.04
N LYS A 598 19.06 4.84 -36.37
CA LYS A 598 19.63 6.03 -37.04
C LYS A 598 21.06 5.81 -37.56
N ARG A 599 21.72 4.68 -37.27
CA ARG A 599 23.09 4.40 -37.74
C ARG A 599 23.23 3.89 -39.20
N PRO A 600 22.23 3.29 -39.89
CA PRO A 600 22.44 2.90 -41.30
C PRO A 600 22.33 4.07 -42.28
N GLU A 601 21.56 5.13 -41.98
CA GLU A 601 21.37 6.24 -42.93
C GLU A 601 22.58 7.17 -43.07
N LYS A 602 23.50 7.18 -42.10
CA LYS A 602 24.73 8.00 -42.18
C LYS A 602 25.82 7.36 -43.03
N GLN A 603 25.84 6.03 -43.18
CA GLN A 603 26.77 5.36 -44.10
C GLN A 603 26.28 5.40 -45.55
N ALA A 604 24.97 5.22 -45.79
CA ALA A 604 24.39 5.30 -47.14
C ALA A 604 24.47 6.71 -47.76
N LYS A 605 24.39 7.79 -46.95
CA LYS A 605 24.60 9.17 -47.43
C LYS A 605 26.05 9.53 -47.70
N THR A 606 27.01 8.80 -47.12
CA THR A 606 28.44 9.04 -47.39
C THR A 606 28.87 8.35 -48.69
N GLU A 607 28.40 7.13 -48.95
CA GLU A 607 28.68 6.40 -50.19
C GLU A 607 27.95 6.94 -51.43
N ALA A 608 26.76 7.53 -51.26
CA ALA A 608 26.05 8.19 -52.36
C ALA A 608 26.64 9.56 -52.75
N SER A 609 27.41 10.21 -51.87
CA SER A 609 28.09 11.47 -52.20
C SER A 609 29.40 11.24 -52.97
N THR A 610 30.12 10.15 -52.68
CA THR A 610 31.38 9.81 -53.37
C THR A 610 31.19 9.17 -54.74
N THR A 611 29.98 8.70 -55.10
CA THR A 611 29.69 8.19 -56.46
C THR A 611 29.18 9.27 -57.42
N SER A 612 28.77 10.45 -56.94
CA SER A 612 28.32 11.56 -57.79
C SER A 612 29.41 12.56 -58.19
N GLU A 613 30.57 12.55 -57.52
CA GLU A 613 31.73 13.41 -57.86
C GLU A 613 32.71 12.77 -58.85
N GLY A 614 32.51 11.50 -59.25
CA GLY A 614 33.45 10.76 -60.12
C GLY A 614 33.06 10.63 -61.59
N LEU A 615 32.05 11.36 -62.08
CA LEU A 615 31.56 11.27 -63.47
C LEU A 615 31.55 12.63 -64.22
N SER A 616 32.31 13.62 -63.74
CA SER A 616 32.44 14.91 -64.43
C SER A 616 33.88 15.35 -64.71
N GLU A 617 34.86 14.46 -64.65
CA GLU A 617 36.23 14.73 -65.12
C GLU A 617 36.74 13.52 -65.93
N ASP A 618 37.38 13.81 -67.07
CA ASP A 618 37.98 12.93 -68.09
C ASP A 618 36.99 12.39 -69.17
N ALA A 619 36.97 12.85 -70.44
CA ALA A 619 38.05 13.23 -71.38
C ALA A 619 39.06 12.10 -71.65
#